data_AF-A0A9D9LJF7-F1
#
_entry.id   AF-A0A9D9LJF7-F1
#
_cell.length_a   1.000
_cell.length_b   1.000
_cell.length_c   1.000
_cell.angle_alpha   90.00
_cell.angle_beta   90.00
_cell.angle_gamma   90.00
#
_symmetry.space_group_name_H-M   'P 1'
#
loop_
_entity.id
_entity.type
_entity.pdbx_description
1 polymer ?
#
loop_
_entity_poly.entity_id
_entity_poly.type
_entity_poly.pdbx_seq_one_letter_code
_entity_poly.pdbx_strand_id
1 'polypeptide(L)'
;MEQQAEIIQINISGIDKPGVTSSLTDILARHDAYILDIGQANIHQTLSLGILFKTTADHSGEIMKDLLLKAYELDINIRFSPVDEDHYSQWVARQGKNRNIITLLGREVTARQIAEATKIVTQQKLNIDAIRRLTGRVPLEPDARTPKSCIELSVRGTVEDRDAMQSQLMQMSNEFGVDISFQRDDIYRRSRRLICFDMDSTLIQTEVIDELADRAGVGEQVRAITESAMRGEIDFRESFTQRVALLKGLDESVMEDIAAKLPITEGLERMMTILKRVGYKTAILSGGFTYFGNSLKQRFGFDYMYANELEIENGKLTGRYVGDVVDGKRKAELLRLLCQFEGINIAQAVAVGDGANDLPMLGTAGLGIAFHAKPKVKATARQSISSIGIDGVLYFLGLKDSQIE
;
A
#
# COMPACT_ATOMS: atom_id res chain seq x y z
N MET A 1 41.20 -39.82 -2.27
CA MET A 1 40.04 -39.83 -1.37
C MET A 1 39.32 -38.52 -1.62
N GLU A 2 38.12 -38.54 -2.19
CA GLU A 2 37.30 -37.33 -2.22
C GLU A 2 37.02 -36.93 -0.77
N GLN A 3 37.51 -35.76 -0.36
CA GLN A 3 37.25 -35.23 0.98
C GLN A 3 35.74 -35.02 1.11
N GLN A 4 35.14 -35.64 2.12
CA GLN A 4 33.71 -35.51 2.38
C GLN A 4 33.40 -34.05 2.69
N ALA A 5 32.53 -33.46 1.88
CA ALA A 5 32.09 -32.10 2.09
C ALA A 5 31.19 -32.01 3.33
N GLU A 6 31.37 -30.98 4.12
CA GLU A 6 30.55 -30.66 5.28
C GLU A 6 29.88 -29.30 5.07
N ILE A 7 28.58 -29.24 5.36
CA ILE A 7 27.83 -27.98 5.36
C ILE A 7 27.52 -27.62 6.81
N ILE A 8 27.86 -26.40 7.20
CA ILE A 8 27.73 -25.93 8.57
C ILE A 8 27.01 -24.58 8.56
N GLN A 9 25.94 -24.48 9.35
CA GLN A 9 25.30 -23.21 9.68
C GLN A 9 25.89 -22.66 10.97
N ILE A 10 26.37 -21.42 10.90
CA ILE A 10 26.78 -20.61 12.04
C ILE A 10 25.67 -19.61 12.34
N ASN A 11 25.22 -19.57 13.58
CA ASN A 11 24.34 -18.52 14.09
C ASN A 11 25.08 -17.72 15.17
N ILE A 12 25.23 -16.43 14.92
CA ILE A 12 25.93 -15.48 15.78
C ILE A 12 24.91 -14.50 16.36
N SER A 13 24.98 -14.28 17.67
CA SER A 13 24.10 -13.35 18.37
C SER A 13 24.83 -12.59 19.48
N GLY A 14 24.63 -11.29 19.59
CA GLY A 14 25.28 -10.47 20.62
C GLY A 14 25.04 -8.98 20.40
N ILE A 15 25.79 -8.14 21.13
CA ILE A 15 25.78 -6.69 20.92
C ILE A 15 26.52 -6.39 19.61
N ASP A 16 25.89 -5.60 18.73
CA ASP A 16 26.51 -5.21 17.47
C ASP A 16 27.74 -4.33 17.70
N LYS A 17 28.83 -4.67 17.00
CA LYS A 17 30.11 -3.97 17.07
C LYS A 17 30.71 -3.86 15.67
N PRO A 18 31.38 -2.74 15.32
CA PRO A 18 32.11 -2.65 14.07
C PRO A 18 33.12 -3.79 13.93
N GLY A 19 33.19 -4.39 12.74
CA GLY A 19 34.19 -5.41 12.41
C GLY A 19 33.86 -6.85 12.82
N VAL A 20 32.66 -7.14 13.37
CA VAL A 20 32.24 -8.52 13.65
C VAL A 20 32.21 -9.35 12.37
N THR A 21 31.48 -8.89 11.35
CA THR A 21 31.34 -9.61 10.08
C THR A 21 32.69 -9.81 9.38
N SER A 22 33.55 -8.79 9.35
CA SER A 22 34.87 -8.89 8.73
C SER A 22 35.80 -9.85 9.47
N SER A 23 35.79 -9.82 10.81
CA SER A 23 36.64 -10.71 11.62
C SER A 23 36.29 -12.18 11.44
N LEU A 24 34.99 -12.50 11.37
CA LEU A 24 34.52 -13.88 11.22
C LEU A 24 34.70 -14.40 9.79
N THR A 25 34.45 -13.55 8.78
CA THR A 25 34.64 -13.94 7.38
C THR A 25 36.12 -14.04 7.00
N ASP A 26 37.02 -13.29 7.63
CA ASP A 26 38.48 -13.45 7.48
C ASP A 26 38.95 -14.84 7.92
N ILE A 27 38.39 -15.35 9.03
CA ILE A 27 38.69 -16.72 9.50
C ILE A 27 38.20 -17.76 8.48
N LEU A 28 36.96 -17.62 8.00
CA LEU A 28 36.42 -18.51 6.98
C LEU A 28 37.28 -18.49 5.70
N ALA A 29 37.77 -17.32 5.30
CA ALA A 29 38.61 -17.15 4.11
C ALA A 29 39.99 -17.83 4.27
N ARG A 30 40.61 -17.77 5.46
CA ARG A 30 41.91 -18.43 5.73
C ARG A 30 41.86 -19.96 5.58
N HIS A 31 40.68 -20.54 5.71
CA HIS A 31 40.43 -21.97 5.59
C HIS A 31 39.69 -22.34 4.29
N ASP A 32 39.67 -21.43 3.30
CA ASP A 32 39.04 -21.63 1.98
C ASP A 32 37.56 -22.10 2.06
N ALA A 33 36.83 -21.69 3.10
CA ALA A 33 35.43 -22.05 3.28
C ALA A 33 34.53 -21.34 2.26
N TYR A 34 33.63 -22.09 1.63
CA TYR A 34 32.71 -21.57 0.63
C TYR A 34 31.37 -21.15 1.23
N ILE A 35 31.06 -19.85 1.24
CA ILE A 35 29.78 -19.35 1.77
C ILE A 35 28.65 -19.69 0.79
N LEU A 36 27.65 -20.43 1.28
CA LEU A 36 26.45 -20.82 0.54
C LEU A 36 25.30 -19.82 0.71
N ASP A 37 25.17 -19.25 1.91
CA ASP A 37 24.18 -18.20 2.22
C ASP A 37 24.67 -17.35 3.40
N ILE A 38 24.28 -16.09 3.44
CA ILE A 38 24.61 -15.17 4.53
C ILE A 38 23.49 -14.16 4.75
N GLY A 39 23.08 -13.99 6.00
CA GLY A 39 22.04 -13.06 6.38
C GLY A 39 22.36 -12.38 7.70
N GLN A 40 22.18 -11.06 7.75
CA GLN A 40 22.38 -10.27 8.96
C GLN A 40 21.16 -9.41 9.25
N ALA A 41 20.79 -9.33 10.52
CA ALA A 41 19.85 -8.36 11.04
C ALA A 41 20.42 -7.71 12.31
N ASN A 42 20.21 -6.40 12.45
CA ASN A 42 20.44 -5.69 13.70
C ASN A 42 19.11 -5.09 14.16
N ILE A 43 18.67 -5.49 15.36
CA ILE A 43 17.47 -4.98 16.00
C ILE A 43 17.87 -4.41 17.36
N HIS A 44 17.68 -3.10 17.55
CA HIS A 44 18.00 -2.41 18.82
C HIS A 44 19.41 -2.72 19.35
N GLN A 45 20.44 -2.64 18.49
CA GLN A 45 21.85 -2.95 18.79
C GLN A 45 22.15 -4.43 19.07
N THR A 46 21.17 -5.32 18.89
CA THR A 46 21.40 -6.77 18.94
C THR A 46 21.63 -7.28 17.52
N LEU A 47 22.83 -7.78 17.28
CA LEU A 47 23.23 -8.46 16.06
C LEU A 47 22.68 -9.89 16.07
N SER A 48 22.11 -10.30 14.93
CA SER A 48 21.87 -11.68 14.56
C SER A 48 22.46 -11.92 13.18
N LEU A 49 23.50 -12.75 13.07
CA LEU A 49 24.21 -13.06 11.83
C LEU A 49 24.20 -14.58 11.62
N GLY A 50 23.60 -15.00 10.51
CA GLY A 50 23.63 -16.38 10.03
C GLY A 50 24.59 -16.51 8.86
N ILE A 51 25.52 -17.47 8.93
CA ILE A 51 26.40 -17.83 7.81
C ILE A 51 26.27 -19.32 7.57
N LEU A 52 25.84 -19.71 6.39
CA LEU A 52 25.85 -21.10 5.93
C LEU A 52 27.06 -21.28 5.01
N PHE A 53 27.95 -22.19 5.35
CA PHE A 53 29.17 -22.41 4.56
C PHE A 53 29.42 -23.90 4.35
N LYS A 54 30.16 -24.20 3.27
CA LYS A 54 30.65 -25.53 2.90
C LYS A 54 32.15 -25.56 3.11
N THR A 55 32.64 -26.63 3.72
CA THR A 55 34.07 -26.91 3.90
C THR A 55 34.31 -28.42 3.78
N THR A 56 35.51 -28.89 4.09
CA THR A 56 35.87 -30.30 4.18
C THR A 56 36.07 -30.73 5.63
N ALA A 57 35.87 -32.01 5.93
CA ALA A 57 35.92 -32.55 7.29
C ALA A 57 37.28 -32.36 8.02
N ASP A 58 38.38 -32.16 7.27
CA ASP A 58 39.71 -31.87 7.82
C ASP A 58 39.91 -30.41 8.24
N HIS A 59 39.12 -29.47 7.69
CA HIS A 59 39.19 -28.05 8.01
C HIS A 59 38.10 -27.58 8.99
N SER A 60 36.97 -28.28 9.08
CA SER A 60 35.82 -27.84 9.88
C SER A 60 36.13 -27.64 11.37
N GLY A 61 36.91 -28.53 11.98
CA GLY A 61 37.30 -28.44 13.38
C GLY A 61 38.15 -27.19 13.70
N GLU A 62 39.15 -26.88 12.86
CA GLU A 62 39.99 -25.69 13.04
C GLU A 62 39.19 -24.40 12.79
N ILE A 63 38.33 -24.38 11.76
CA ILE A 63 37.40 -23.26 11.51
C ILE A 63 36.54 -22.98 12.76
N MET A 64 35.91 -24.02 13.32
CA MET A 64 35.03 -23.85 14.48
C MET A 64 35.78 -23.33 15.70
N LYS A 65 36.99 -23.83 15.93
CA LYS A 65 37.87 -23.39 17.03
C LYS A 65 38.28 -21.92 16.88
N ASP A 66 38.74 -21.51 15.71
CA ASP A 66 39.16 -20.13 15.46
C ASP A 66 37.97 -19.16 15.59
N LEU A 67 36.80 -19.55 15.07
CA LEU A 67 35.58 -18.78 15.20
C LEU A 67 35.11 -18.66 16.66
N LEU A 68 35.23 -19.72 17.47
CA LEU A 68 34.92 -19.68 18.91
C LEU A 68 35.84 -18.72 19.66
N LEU A 69 37.15 -18.78 19.40
CA LEU A 69 38.13 -17.86 19.98
C LEU A 69 37.79 -16.41 19.62
N LYS A 70 37.50 -16.17 18.34
CA LYS A 70 37.16 -14.82 17.89
C LYS A 70 35.84 -14.31 18.43
N ALA A 71 34.84 -15.19 18.54
CA ALA A 71 33.56 -14.86 19.14
C ALA A 71 33.72 -14.46 20.62
N TYR A 72 34.58 -15.16 21.37
CA TYR A 72 34.91 -14.79 22.74
C TYR A 72 35.59 -13.42 22.83
N GLU A 73 36.59 -13.14 21.98
CA GLU A 73 37.24 -11.81 21.92
C GLU A 73 36.26 -10.67 21.62
N LEU A 74 35.28 -10.93 20.76
CA LEU A 74 34.27 -9.97 20.34
C LEU A 74 33.09 -9.89 21.32
N ASP A 75 33.03 -10.76 22.33
CA ASP A 75 31.93 -10.89 23.29
C ASP A 75 30.58 -11.11 22.58
N ILE A 76 30.56 -12.09 21.68
CA ILE A 76 29.38 -12.54 20.93
C ILE A 76 29.19 -14.05 21.10
N ASN A 77 27.95 -14.51 21.07
CA ASN A 77 27.64 -15.93 21.12
C ASN A 77 27.64 -16.51 19.71
N ILE A 78 28.20 -17.70 19.55
CA ILE A 78 28.22 -18.45 18.30
C ILE A 78 27.68 -19.86 18.52
N ARG A 79 26.82 -20.32 17.63
CA ARG A 79 26.28 -21.69 17.60
C ARG A 79 26.54 -22.30 16.24
N PHE A 80 27.05 -23.52 16.24
CA PHE A 80 27.26 -24.31 15.04
C PHE A 80 26.16 -25.35 14.91
N SER A 81 25.69 -25.60 13.69
CA SER A 81 24.71 -26.63 13.40
C SER A 81 25.09 -27.28 12.08
N PRO A 82 25.51 -28.56 12.08
CA PRO A 82 25.76 -29.27 10.84
C PRO A 82 24.45 -29.42 10.06
N VAL A 83 24.52 -29.30 8.74
CA VAL A 83 23.39 -29.43 7.82
C VAL A 83 23.70 -30.56 6.86
N ASP A 84 22.86 -31.59 6.82
CA ASP A 84 23.00 -32.64 5.82
C ASP A 84 22.59 -32.15 4.41
N GLU A 85 23.11 -32.83 3.39
CA GLU A 85 22.89 -32.46 1.99
C GLU A 85 21.42 -32.54 1.57
N ASP A 86 20.66 -33.47 2.15
CA ASP A 86 19.23 -33.65 1.87
C ASP A 86 18.41 -32.46 2.41
N HIS A 87 18.64 -32.03 3.65
CA HIS A 87 18.02 -30.85 4.24
C HIS A 87 18.43 -29.58 3.51
N TYR A 88 19.70 -29.44 3.12
CA TYR A 88 20.14 -28.32 2.30
C TYR A 88 19.39 -28.29 0.95
N SER A 89 19.33 -29.43 0.25
CA SER A 89 18.62 -29.55 -1.03
C SER A 89 17.13 -29.24 -0.90
N GLN A 90 16.48 -29.68 0.18
CA GLN A 90 15.09 -29.32 0.48
C GLN A 90 14.92 -27.82 0.78
N TRP A 91 15.87 -27.21 1.48
CA TRP A 91 15.85 -25.77 1.75
C TRP A 91 16.01 -24.96 0.46
N VAL A 92 16.93 -25.34 -0.42
CA VAL A 92 17.10 -24.76 -1.76
C VAL A 92 15.83 -24.95 -2.60
N ALA A 93 15.21 -26.13 -2.58
CA ALA A 93 13.95 -26.37 -3.30
C ALA A 93 12.77 -25.55 -2.75
N ARG A 94 12.83 -25.06 -1.51
CA ARG A 94 11.84 -24.15 -0.92
C ARG A 94 12.11 -22.67 -1.25
N GLN A 95 13.18 -22.36 -1.97
CA GLN A 95 13.47 -21.02 -2.45
C GLN A 95 12.35 -20.59 -3.42
N GLY A 96 11.69 -19.47 -3.14
CA GLY A 96 10.56 -18.97 -3.94
C GLY A 96 9.16 -19.33 -3.44
N LYS A 97 8.99 -19.86 -2.21
CA LYS A 97 7.63 -19.91 -1.61
C LYS A 97 6.95 -18.55 -1.67
N ASN A 98 5.64 -18.58 -1.94
CA ASN A 98 4.78 -17.39 -1.98
C ASN A 98 5.01 -16.53 -0.75
N ARG A 99 5.31 -15.26 -1.00
CA ARG A 99 5.51 -14.24 0.02
C ARG A 99 4.39 -13.24 -0.09
N ASN A 100 3.81 -12.90 1.05
CA ASN A 100 2.80 -11.88 1.14
C ASN A 100 3.21 -10.87 2.21
N ILE A 101 2.66 -9.67 2.11
CA ILE A 101 2.85 -8.59 3.05
C ILE A 101 1.50 -8.28 3.68
N ILE A 102 1.48 -8.22 5.00
CA ILE A 102 0.38 -7.64 5.76
C ILE A 102 0.85 -6.29 6.32
N THR A 103 0.16 -5.22 5.98
CA THR A 103 0.45 -3.88 6.51
C THR A 103 -0.65 -3.48 7.48
N LEU A 104 -0.30 -3.17 8.72
CA LEU A 104 -1.18 -2.60 9.73
C LEU A 104 -0.90 -1.10 9.82
N LEU A 105 -1.95 -0.29 9.68
CA LEU A 105 -1.84 1.15 9.56
C LEU A 105 -2.93 1.83 10.38
N GLY A 106 -2.56 2.79 11.21
CA GLY A 106 -3.50 3.56 12.00
C GLY A 106 -2.83 4.78 12.61
N ARG A 107 -3.58 5.54 13.40
CA ARG A 107 -2.99 6.61 14.24
C ARG A 107 -2.02 6.02 15.26
N GLU A 108 -2.41 4.89 15.84
CA GLU A 108 -1.59 4.07 16.70
C GLU A 108 -1.73 2.60 16.30
N VAL A 109 -0.69 1.80 16.53
CA VAL A 109 -0.77 0.34 16.37
C VAL A 109 -0.51 -0.31 17.73
N THR A 110 -1.52 -0.96 18.26
CA THR A 110 -1.52 -1.57 19.60
C THR A 110 -1.05 -3.02 19.56
N ALA A 111 -0.58 -3.53 20.70
CA ALA A 111 -0.21 -4.94 20.84
C ALA A 111 -1.40 -5.88 20.54
N ARG A 112 -2.63 -5.49 20.90
CA ARG A 112 -3.84 -6.27 20.62
C ARG A 112 -4.08 -6.41 19.11
N GLN A 113 -3.92 -5.33 18.35
CA GLN A 113 -4.06 -5.38 16.89
C GLN A 113 -2.99 -6.30 16.27
N ILE A 114 -1.74 -6.21 16.72
CA ILE A 114 -0.68 -7.11 16.22
C ILE A 114 -1.02 -8.58 16.55
N ALA A 115 -1.45 -8.87 17.77
CA ALA A 115 -1.79 -10.23 18.20
C ALA A 115 -2.93 -10.85 17.38
N GLU A 116 -3.99 -10.10 17.08
CA GLU A 116 -5.08 -10.60 16.24
C GLU A 116 -4.63 -10.82 14.79
N ALA A 117 -3.83 -9.91 14.22
CA ALA A 117 -3.27 -10.10 12.88
C ALA A 117 -2.38 -11.35 12.80
N THR A 118 -1.49 -11.57 13.77
CA THR A 118 -0.60 -12.73 13.77
C THR A 118 -1.35 -14.05 14.06
N LYS A 119 -2.45 -13.99 14.80
CA LYS A 119 -3.36 -15.13 14.99
C LYS A 119 -4.01 -15.56 13.67
N ILE A 120 -4.50 -14.62 12.86
CA ILE A 120 -5.03 -14.90 11.52
C ILE A 120 -3.96 -15.53 10.62
N VAL A 121 -2.74 -14.99 10.64
CA VAL A 121 -1.58 -15.55 9.91
C VAL A 121 -1.30 -17.01 10.33
N THR A 122 -1.33 -17.28 11.63
CA THR A 122 -1.09 -18.61 12.20
C THR A 122 -2.19 -19.60 11.82
N GLN A 123 -3.46 -19.18 11.81
CA GLN A 123 -4.59 -20.03 11.38
C GLN A 123 -4.45 -20.49 9.92
N GLN A 124 -3.84 -19.66 9.08
CA GLN A 124 -3.51 -19.97 7.68
C GLN A 124 -2.19 -20.75 7.52
N LYS A 125 -1.56 -21.18 8.63
CA LYS A 125 -0.28 -21.91 8.68
C LYS A 125 0.87 -21.17 7.98
N LEU A 126 0.81 -19.84 7.98
CA LEU A 126 1.86 -18.98 7.44
C LEU A 126 2.89 -18.65 8.53
N ASN A 127 4.15 -18.49 8.13
CA ASN A 127 5.21 -18.00 9.01
C ASN A 127 5.45 -16.51 8.78
N ILE A 128 5.85 -15.80 9.84
CA ILE A 128 6.27 -14.40 9.75
C ILE A 128 7.80 -14.38 9.66
N ASP A 129 8.32 -13.95 8.52
CA ASP A 129 9.77 -13.87 8.26
C ASP A 129 10.38 -12.57 8.81
N ALA A 130 9.60 -11.48 8.80
CA ALA A 130 10.08 -10.18 9.29
C ALA A 130 8.91 -9.30 9.71
N ILE A 131 9.16 -8.47 10.73
CA ILE A 131 8.27 -7.40 11.18
C ILE A 131 9.06 -6.09 11.10
N ARG A 132 8.51 -5.08 10.43
CA ARG A 132 9.19 -3.81 10.21
C ARG A 132 8.24 -2.66 10.47
N ARG A 133 8.70 -1.60 11.12
CA ARG A 133 7.99 -0.33 11.14
C ARG A 133 8.28 0.43 9.83
N LEU A 134 7.24 0.93 9.17
CA LEU A 134 7.39 1.78 7.98
C LEU A 134 7.42 3.27 8.34
N THR A 135 6.83 3.64 9.48
CA THR A 135 6.81 5.02 9.95
C THR A 135 8.01 5.37 10.82
N GLY A 136 8.21 6.66 11.08
CA GLY A 136 9.22 7.18 12.00
C GLY A 136 9.09 6.63 13.43
N ARG A 137 10.05 6.99 14.28
CA ARG A 137 10.02 6.63 15.71
C ARG A 137 8.86 7.36 16.39
N VAL A 138 8.10 6.65 17.23
CA VAL A 138 6.98 7.22 17.97
C VAL A 138 7.52 7.93 19.23
N PRO A 139 7.30 9.24 19.39
CA PRO A 139 7.69 9.95 20.62
C PRO A 139 6.83 9.49 21.80
N LEU A 140 7.36 9.57 23.02
CA LEU A 140 6.62 9.20 24.24
C LEU A 140 5.51 10.21 24.59
N GLU A 141 5.72 11.48 24.23
CA GLU A 141 4.72 12.54 24.36
C GLU A 141 4.12 12.81 22.97
N PRO A 142 2.83 12.51 22.76
CA PRO A 142 2.17 12.83 21.50
C PRO A 142 2.02 14.35 21.38
N ASP A 143 2.58 14.94 20.32
CA ASP A 143 2.27 16.31 19.91
C ASP A 143 1.17 16.32 18.83
N ALA A 144 0.72 17.51 18.43
CA ALA A 144 -0.28 17.68 17.38
C ALA A 144 0.13 17.10 16.00
N ARG A 145 1.38 16.64 15.84
CA ARG A 145 1.90 15.92 14.66
C ARG A 145 2.00 14.42 14.93
N THR A 146 1.15 13.87 15.79
CA THR A 146 1.23 12.47 16.22
C THR A 146 1.39 11.56 14.98
N PRO A 147 2.55 10.90 14.81
CA PRO A 147 2.86 10.23 13.57
C PRO A 147 1.93 9.04 13.37
N LYS A 148 1.56 8.80 12.11
CA LYS A 148 0.90 7.55 11.72
C LYS A 148 1.77 6.39 12.19
N SER A 149 1.16 5.33 12.68
CA SER A 149 1.87 4.11 13.03
C SER A 149 1.60 3.08 11.97
N CYS A 150 2.67 2.63 11.32
CA CYS A 150 2.60 1.60 10.30
C CYS A 150 3.58 0.46 10.56
N ILE A 151 3.07 -0.76 10.59
CA ILE A 151 3.85 -1.98 10.76
C ILE A 151 3.59 -2.92 9.58
N GLU A 152 4.66 -3.43 8.99
CA GLU A 152 4.67 -4.39 7.90
C GLU A 152 5.10 -5.76 8.42
N LEU A 153 4.29 -6.79 8.16
CA LEU A 153 4.57 -8.19 8.42
C LEU A 153 4.86 -8.87 7.07
N SER A 154 6.07 -9.38 6.91
CA SER A 154 6.42 -10.24 5.78
C SER A 154 6.07 -11.68 6.13
N VAL A 155 5.09 -12.26 5.44
CA VAL A 155 4.62 -13.62 5.71
C VAL A 155 4.92 -14.56 4.54
N ARG A 156 5.27 -15.81 4.87
CA ARG A 156 5.68 -16.83 3.92
C ARG A 156 4.85 -18.10 4.07
N GLY A 157 4.45 -18.66 2.93
CA GLY A 157 3.64 -19.87 2.87
C GLY A 157 2.55 -19.76 1.80
N THR A 158 1.78 -20.83 1.64
CA THR A 158 0.61 -20.86 0.75
C THR A 158 -0.62 -20.63 1.61
N VAL A 159 -1.36 -19.57 1.30
CA VAL A 159 -2.64 -19.28 1.95
C VAL A 159 -3.62 -20.40 1.61
N GLU A 160 -4.23 -21.02 2.62
CA GLU A 160 -5.18 -22.13 2.41
C GLU A 160 -6.51 -21.60 1.87
N ASP A 161 -7.05 -20.55 2.50
CA ASP A 161 -8.27 -19.87 2.07
C ASP A 161 -8.07 -18.36 2.09
N ARG A 162 -7.90 -17.79 0.89
CA ARG A 162 -7.64 -16.36 0.72
C ARG A 162 -8.85 -15.51 1.07
N ASP A 163 -10.05 -15.98 0.74
CA ASP A 163 -11.27 -15.19 0.92
C ASP A 163 -11.67 -15.18 2.41
N ALA A 164 -11.50 -16.31 3.11
CA ALA A 164 -11.65 -16.37 4.56
C ALA A 164 -10.63 -15.47 5.27
N MET A 165 -9.34 -15.54 4.91
CA MET A 165 -8.30 -14.69 5.49
C MET A 165 -8.61 -13.21 5.26
N GLN A 166 -9.01 -12.84 4.05
CA GLN A 166 -9.38 -11.46 3.70
C GLN A 166 -10.57 -10.98 4.54
N SER A 167 -11.60 -11.82 4.69
CA SER A 167 -12.79 -11.50 5.48
C SER A 167 -12.47 -11.30 6.97
N GLN A 168 -11.59 -12.13 7.54
CA GLN A 168 -11.13 -11.99 8.92
C GLN A 168 -10.32 -10.70 9.13
N LEU A 169 -9.44 -10.35 8.19
CA LEU A 169 -8.67 -9.10 8.26
C LEU A 169 -9.59 -7.87 8.13
N MET A 170 -10.62 -7.93 7.28
CA MET A 170 -11.62 -6.86 7.19
C MET A 170 -12.44 -6.72 8.48
N GLN A 171 -12.86 -7.84 9.09
CA GLN A 171 -13.55 -7.82 10.38
C GLN A 171 -12.68 -7.18 11.46
N MET A 172 -11.42 -7.61 11.54
CA MET A 172 -10.43 -7.05 12.46
C MET A 172 -10.24 -5.54 12.23
N SER A 173 -10.17 -5.11 10.97
CA SER A 173 -10.03 -3.70 10.62
C SER A 173 -11.18 -2.85 11.18
N ASN A 174 -12.42 -3.33 11.04
CA ASN A 174 -13.61 -2.66 11.55
C ASN A 174 -13.70 -2.69 13.08
N GLU A 175 -13.36 -3.82 13.73
CA GLU A 175 -13.46 -3.99 15.17
C GLU A 175 -12.41 -3.17 15.94
N PHE A 176 -11.17 -3.13 15.45
CA PHE A 176 -10.05 -2.51 16.15
C PHE A 176 -9.63 -1.15 15.59
N GLY A 177 -10.34 -0.61 14.60
CA GLY A 177 -10.05 0.70 14.03
C GLY A 177 -8.65 0.82 13.41
N VAL A 178 -8.16 -0.26 12.80
CA VAL A 178 -6.86 -0.31 12.12
C VAL A 178 -7.05 -0.64 10.66
N ASP A 179 -6.39 0.08 9.77
CA ASP A 179 -6.40 -0.21 8.35
C ASP A 179 -5.41 -1.35 8.06
N ILE A 180 -5.89 -2.35 7.34
CA ILE A 180 -5.11 -3.57 7.05
C ILE A 180 -5.00 -3.73 5.54
N SER A 181 -3.77 -3.94 5.08
CA SER A 181 -3.53 -4.37 3.71
C SER A 181 -2.94 -5.77 3.63
N PHE A 182 -3.43 -6.60 2.72
CA PHE A 182 -2.87 -7.91 2.40
C PHE A 182 -2.48 -8.03 0.91
N GLN A 183 -1.19 -8.08 0.62
CA GLN A 183 -0.66 -8.02 -0.74
C GLN A 183 0.34 -9.14 -1.01
N ARG A 184 0.44 -9.60 -2.25
CA ARG A 184 1.56 -10.46 -2.66
C ARG A 184 2.85 -9.62 -2.72
N ASP A 185 3.98 -10.15 -2.25
CA ASP A 185 5.30 -9.52 -2.40
C ASP A 185 5.90 -9.94 -3.75
N ASP A 186 5.32 -9.42 -4.84
CA ASP A 186 5.82 -9.62 -6.20
C ASP A 186 6.58 -8.38 -6.71
N ILE A 187 7.12 -8.49 -7.93
CA ILE A 187 7.83 -7.39 -8.57
C ILE A 187 6.94 -6.15 -8.76
N TYR A 188 5.64 -6.34 -8.97
CA TYR A 188 4.70 -5.25 -9.24
C TYR A 188 4.41 -4.45 -7.97
N ARG A 189 4.32 -5.09 -6.80
CA ARG A 189 4.16 -4.39 -5.51
C ARG A 189 5.21 -3.29 -5.34
N ARG A 190 6.45 -3.58 -5.73
CA ARG A 190 7.62 -2.69 -5.56
C ARG A 190 7.85 -1.75 -6.75
N SER A 191 7.12 -1.94 -7.84
CA SER A 191 7.30 -1.19 -9.09
C SER A 191 5.98 -0.63 -9.61
N ARG A 192 5.09 -0.19 -8.72
CA ARG A 192 3.91 0.58 -9.11
C ARG A 192 4.33 1.93 -9.70
N ARG A 193 3.63 2.36 -10.74
CA ARG A 193 4.05 3.53 -11.56
C ARG A 193 2.92 4.49 -11.91
N LEU A 194 1.67 4.04 -11.85
CA LEU A 194 0.49 4.86 -12.12
C LEU A 194 -0.43 4.78 -10.91
N ILE A 195 -0.96 5.93 -10.48
CA ILE A 195 -2.03 6.00 -9.49
C ILE A 195 -3.16 6.88 -10.00
N CYS A 196 -4.37 6.33 -9.96
CA CYS A 196 -5.60 6.99 -10.35
C CYS A 196 -6.49 7.19 -9.12
N PHE A 197 -7.07 8.37 -9.01
CA PHE A 197 -7.92 8.76 -7.89
C PHE A 197 -9.31 9.13 -8.40
N ASP A 198 -10.36 8.76 -7.67
CA ASP A 198 -11.60 9.52 -7.72
C ASP A 198 -11.38 10.92 -7.13
N MET A 199 -12.24 11.87 -7.47
CA MET A 199 -12.21 13.24 -6.97
C MET A 199 -13.11 13.41 -5.75
N ASP A 200 -14.43 13.37 -5.96
CA ASP A 200 -15.44 13.54 -4.93
C ASP A 200 -15.27 12.47 -3.84
N SER A 201 -15.44 12.87 -2.58
CA SER A 201 -15.29 12.01 -1.39
C SER A 201 -13.94 11.26 -1.26
N THR A 202 -12.95 11.56 -2.11
CA THR A 202 -11.62 10.94 -2.15
C THR A 202 -10.50 11.98 -2.07
N LEU A 203 -10.32 12.80 -3.11
CA LEU A 203 -9.36 13.92 -3.10
C LEU A 203 -9.92 15.16 -2.39
N ILE A 204 -11.23 15.31 -2.39
CA ILE A 204 -11.99 16.34 -1.69
C ILE A 204 -13.04 15.70 -0.78
N GLN A 205 -13.44 16.42 0.26
CA GLN A 205 -14.33 15.91 1.31
C GLN A 205 -15.82 16.20 1.06
N THR A 206 -16.17 16.65 -0.13
CA THR A 206 -17.56 17.00 -0.52
C THR A 206 -17.89 16.40 -1.89
N GLU A 207 -19.18 16.29 -2.16
CA GLU A 207 -19.72 15.98 -3.48
C GLU A 207 -19.97 17.30 -4.22
N VAL A 208 -19.19 17.58 -5.26
CA VAL A 208 -19.26 18.88 -5.97
C VAL A 208 -20.65 19.20 -6.50
N ILE A 209 -21.41 18.19 -6.93
CA ILE A 209 -22.76 18.40 -7.46
C ILE A 209 -23.75 18.86 -6.38
N ASP A 210 -23.55 18.46 -5.13
CA ASP A 210 -24.39 18.88 -4.01
C ASP A 210 -24.10 20.35 -3.66
N GLU A 211 -22.83 20.76 -3.67
CA GLU A 211 -22.44 22.17 -3.48
C GLU A 211 -23.03 23.08 -4.56
N LEU A 212 -23.02 22.64 -5.82
CA LEU A 212 -23.65 23.36 -6.93
C LEU A 212 -25.17 23.44 -6.77
N ALA A 213 -25.80 22.34 -6.36
CA ALA A 213 -27.24 22.27 -6.15
C ALA A 213 -27.71 23.19 -5.02
N ASP A 214 -26.96 23.24 -3.91
CA ASP A 214 -27.24 24.12 -2.79
C ASP A 214 -27.14 25.60 -3.20
N ARG A 215 -26.14 25.97 -4.02
CA ARG A 215 -26.03 27.33 -4.59
C ARG A 215 -27.10 27.67 -5.61
N ALA A 216 -27.61 26.67 -6.33
CA ALA A 216 -28.72 26.81 -7.27
C ALA A 216 -30.10 26.79 -6.58
N GLY A 217 -30.17 26.53 -5.27
CA GLY A 217 -31.43 26.43 -4.52
C GLY A 217 -32.23 25.15 -4.80
N VAL A 218 -31.58 24.13 -5.37
CA VAL A 218 -32.18 22.84 -5.78
C VAL A 218 -31.57 21.63 -5.03
N GLY A 219 -30.85 21.88 -3.93
CA GLY A 219 -30.16 20.86 -3.13
C GLY A 219 -31.05 19.70 -2.70
N GLU A 220 -32.26 19.96 -2.19
CA GLU A 220 -33.20 18.91 -1.77
C GLU A 220 -33.61 18.00 -2.92
N GLN A 221 -33.80 18.55 -4.12
CA GLN A 221 -34.19 17.80 -5.31
C GLN A 221 -33.05 16.91 -5.79
N VAL A 222 -31.82 17.42 -5.79
CA VAL A 222 -30.61 16.67 -6.16
C VAL A 222 -30.37 15.52 -5.18
N ARG A 223 -30.51 15.75 -3.86
CA ARG A 223 -30.39 14.70 -2.84
C ARG A 223 -31.43 13.60 -3.03
N ALA A 224 -32.69 13.95 -3.31
CA ALA A 224 -33.75 12.97 -3.56
C ALA A 224 -33.42 12.05 -4.78
N ILE A 225 -32.87 12.63 -5.85
CA ILE A 225 -32.42 11.86 -7.03
C ILE A 225 -31.22 10.97 -6.68
N THR A 226 -30.25 11.47 -5.91
CA THR A 226 -29.09 10.69 -5.45
C THR A 226 -29.52 9.50 -4.60
N GLU A 227 -30.47 9.68 -3.69
CA GLU A 227 -31.03 8.60 -2.88
C GLU A 227 -31.75 7.55 -3.73
N SER A 228 -32.54 7.98 -4.72
CA SER A 228 -33.21 7.09 -5.67
C SER A 228 -32.21 6.23 -6.46
N ALA A 229 -31.12 6.84 -6.93
CA ALA A 229 -30.03 6.13 -7.59
C ALA A 229 -29.32 5.14 -6.65
N MET A 230 -29.10 5.52 -5.38
CA MET A 230 -28.52 4.62 -4.38
C MET A 230 -29.43 3.43 -4.04
N ARG A 231 -30.76 3.60 -4.12
CA ARG A 231 -31.75 2.51 -4.01
C ARG A 231 -31.81 1.63 -5.27
N GLY A 232 -31.16 2.03 -6.36
CA GLY A 232 -31.16 1.32 -7.64
C GLY A 232 -32.45 1.51 -8.45
N GLU A 233 -33.24 2.53 -8.13
CA GLU A 233 -34.48 2.86 -8.85
C GLU A 233 -34.20 3.47 -10.23
N ILE A 234 -33.09 4.20 -10.35
CA ILE A 234 -32.59 4.82 -11.58
C ILE A 234 -31.12 4.49 -11.77
N ASP A 235 -30.65 4.43 -13.02
CA ASP A 235 -29.24 4.19 -13.30
C ASP A 235 -28.37 5.44 -13.08
N PHE A 236 -27.04 5.26 -13.09
CA PHE A 236 -26.12 6.37 -12.85
C PHE A 236 -26.23 7.49 -13.90
N ARG A 237 -26.44 7.15 -15.17
CA ARG A 237 -26.49 8.14 -16.26
C ARG A 237 -27.80 8.92 -16.21
N GLU A 238 -28.90 8.24 -15.90
CA GLU A 238 -30.19 8.86 -15.66
C GLU A 238 -30.12 9.81 -14.45
N SER A 239 -29.61 9.33 -13.31
CA SER A 239 -29.40 10.14 -12.12
C SER A 239 -28.51 11.35 -12.39
N PHE A 240 -27.40 11.17 -13.11
CA PHE A 240 -26.50 12.26 -13.49
C PHE A 240 -27.20 13.29 -14.37
N THR A 241 -27.91 12.84 -15.41
CA THR A 241 -28.63 13.72 -16.35
C THR A 241 -29.70 14.54 -15.63
N GLN A 242 -30.48 13.91 -14.76
CA GLN A 242 -31.52 14.61 -13.98
C GLN A 242 -30.91 15.64 -13.02
N ARG A 243 -29.84 15.30 -12.30
CA ARG A 243 -29.18 16.24 -11.38
C ARG A 243 -28.55 17.43 -12.11
N VAL A 244 -27.89 17.20 -13.26
CA VAL A 244 -27.31 18.27 -14.07
C VAL A 244 -28.39 19.19 -14.64
N ALA A 245 -29.54 18.65 -15.05
CA ALA A 245 -30.66 19.44 -15.57
C ALA A 245 -31.18 20.48 -14.56
N LEU A 246 -31.15 20.16 -13.26
CA LEU A 246 -31.56 21.07 -12.19
C LEU A 246 -30.61 22.26 -11.98
N LEU A 247 -29.36 22.17 -12.47
CA LEU A 247 -28.37 23.24 -12.35
C LEU A 247 -28.53 24.33 -13.43
N LYS A 248 -29.52 24.20 -14.32
CA LYS A 248 -29.76 25.14 -15.41
C LYS A 248 -29.94 26.57 -14.92
N GLY A 249 -29.16 27.48 -15.51
CA GLY A 249 -29.21 28.92 -15.22
C GLY A 249 -28.25 29.37 -14.11
N LEU A 250 -27.54 28.44 -13.45
CA LEU A 250 -26.48 28.77 -12.50
C LEU A 250 -25.34 29.49 -13.23
N ASP A 251 -24.83 30.56 -12.63
CA ASP A 251 -23.74 31.37 -13.17
C ASP A 251 -22.39 30.68 -12.99
N GLU A 252 -21.52 30.74 -13.99
CA GLU A 252 -20.22 30.07 -13.95
C GLU A 252 -19.30 30.59 -12.84
N SER A 253 -19.47 31.85 -12.41
CA SER A 253 -18.71 32.44 -11.30
C SER A 253 -18.90 31.68 -9.98
N VAL A 254 -20.03 30.99 -9.81
CA VAL A 254 -20.27 30.13 -8.65
C VAL A 254 -19.28 28.96 -8.59
N MET A 255 -18.90 28.41 -9.75
CA MET A 255 -17.93 27.31 -9.80
C MET A 255 -16.54 27.75 -9.35
N GLU A 256 -16.13 28.97 -9.71
CA GLU A 256 -14.86 29.56 -9.29
C GLU A 256 -14.78 29.69 -7.76
N ASP A 257 -15.84 30.23 -7.17
CA ASP A 257 -16.00 30.39 -5.73
C ASP A 257 -15.92 29.06 -4.97
N ILE A 258 -16.58 28.01 -5.50
CA ILE A 258 -16.56 26.67 -4.90
C ILE A 258 -15.16 26.07 -5.05
N ALA A 259 -14.56 26.15 -6.24
CA ALA A 259 -13.24 25.57 -6.53
C ALA A 259 -12.14 26.14 -5.62
N ALA A 260 -12.20 27.44 -5.32
CA ALA A 260 -11.25 28.10 -4.40
C ALA A 260 -11.37 27.61 -2.95
N LYS A 261 -12.54 27.11 -2.54
CA LYS A 261 -12.87 26.74 -1.15
C LYS A 261 -13.03 25.24 -0.94
N LEU A 262 -12.72 24.41 -1.94
CA LEU A 262 -12.87 22.96 -1.83
C LEU A 262 -12.13 22.40 -0.60
N PRO A 263 -12.81 21.64 0.27
CA PRO A 263 -12.17 21.00 1.41
C PRO A 263 -11.30 19.84 0.92
N ILE A 264 -9.99 20.04 0.93
CA ILE A 264 -9.02 19.04 0.47
C ILE A 264 -8.87 17.93 1.51
N THR A 265 -8.84 16.68 1.06
CA THR A 265 -8.63 15.52 1.93
C THR A 265 -7.27 15.58 2.63
N GLU A 266 -7.26 15.28 3.93
CA GLU A 266 -6.07 15.22 4.77
C GLU A 266 -4.96 14.38 4.12
N GLY A 267 -3.75 14.94 4.04
CA GLY A 267 -2.57 14.25 3.52
C GLY A 267 -2.36 14.33 2.01
N LEU A 268 -3.30 14.90 1.23
CA LEU A 268 -3.15 14.96 -0.23
C LEU A 268 -1.86 15.66 -0.68
N GLU A 269 -1.51 16.79 -0.06
CA GLU A 269 -0.30 17.55 -0.40
C GLU A 269 0.99 16.74 -0.15
N ARG A 270 1.09 16.08 1.02
CA ARG A 270 2.20 15.18 1.34
C ARG A 270 2.27 14.02 0.34
N MET A 271 1.13 13.39 0.05
CA MET A 271 1.04 12.29 -0.90
C MET A 271 1.54 12.69 -2.28
N MET A 272 1.04 13.81 -2.83
CA MET A 272 1.42 14.26 -4.17
C MET A 272 2.90 14.67 -4.25
N THR A 273 3.43 15.30 -3.20
CA THR A 273 4.87 15.63 -3.12
C THR A 273 5.73 14.37 -3.23
N ILE A 274 5.38 13.33 -2.48
CA ILE A 274 6.12 12.07 -2.46
C ILE A 274 5.95 11.30 -3.77
N LEU A 275 4.72 11.16 -4.28
CA LEU A 275 4.42 10.48 -5.55
C LEU A 275 5.19 11.09 -6.72
N LYS A 276 5.30 12.42 -6.79
CA LYS A 276 6.12 13.09 -7.81
C LYS A 276 7.61 12.78 -7.63
N ARG A 277 8.12 12.85 -6.39
CA ARG A 277 9.52 12.54 -6.07
C ARG A 277 9.90 11.11 -6.49
N VAL A 278 9.00 10.15 -6.28
CA VAL A 278 9.23 8.74 -6.65
C VAL A 278 8.86 8.43 -8.11
N GLY A 279 8.42 9.43 -8.89
CA GLY A 279 8.19 9.30 -10.33
C GLY A 279 6.89 8.61 -10.75
N TYR A 280 5.85 8.66 -9.92
CA TYR A 280 4.53 8.15 -10.31
C TYR A 280 3.87 9.07 -11.33
N LYS A 281 3.17 8.45 -12.28
CA LYS A 281 2.11 9.09 -13.04
C LYS A 281 0.85 9.17 -12.19
N THR A 282 0.18 10.31 -12.25
CA THR A 282 -0.97 10.62 -11.42
C THR A 282 -2.16 11.05 -12.27
N ALA A 283 -3.33 10.50 -11.99
CA ALA A 283 -4.54 10.78 -12.75
C ALA A 283 -5.76 10.98 -11.84
N ILE A 284 -6.63 11.91 -12.21
CA ILE A 284 -7.97 12.04 -11.64
C ILE A 284 -8.95 11.43 -12.64
N LEU A 285 -9.70 10.41 -12.21
CA LEU A 285 -10.76 9.75 -12.97
C LEU A 285 -12.08 9.89 -12.20
N SER A 286 -12.90 10.88 -12.55
CA SER A 286 -14.06 11.26 -11.75
C SER A 286 -15.38 11.26 -12.54
N GLY A 287 -16.47 10.97 -11.83
CA GLY A 287 -17.83 11.22 -12.33
C GLY A 287 -18.34 12.63 -12.03
N GLY A 288 -17.54 13.46 -11.34
CA GLY A 288 -17.79 14.88 -11.15
C GLY A 288 -17.45 15.70 -12.40
N PHE A 289 -17.03 16.94 -12.23
CA PHE A 289 -16.90 17.88 -13.34
C PHE A 289 -15.46 18.30 -13.67
N THR A 290 -15.19 18.50 -14.97
CA THR A 290 -13.88 18.86 -15.52
C THR A 290 -13.31 20.14 -14.91
N TYR A 291 -14.16 21.13 -14.64
CA TYR A 291 -13.75 22.41 -14.04
C TYR A 291 -12.99 22.23 -12.71
N PHE A 292 -13.59 21.50 -11.77
CA PHE A 292 -13.00 21.25 -10.45
C PHE A 292 -11.80 20.29 -10.52
N GLY A 293 -11.90 19.26 -11.35
CA GLY A 293 -10.78 18.35 -11.60
C GLY A 293 -9.55 19.09 -12.16
N ASN A 294 -9.75 20.06 -13.06
CA ASN A 294 -8.67 20.87 -13.61
C ASN A 294 -8.08 21.83 -12.58
N SER A 295 -8.89 22.39 -11.68
CA SER A 295 -8.39 23.18 -10.55
C SER A 295 -7.46 22.36 -9.64
N LEU A 296 -7.87 21.13 -9.27
CA LEU A 296 -7.03 20.21 -8.50
C LEU A 296 -5.78 19.78 -9.28
N LYS A 297 -5.92 19.52 -10.59
CA LYS A 297 -4.81 19.19 -11.49
C LYS A 297 -3.76 20.29 -11.49
N GLN A 298 -4.15 21.56 -11.62
CA GLN A 298 -3.23 22.69 -11.60
C GLN A 298 -2.59 22.88 -10.22
N ARG A 299 -3.41 22.84 -9.16
CA ARG A 299 -2.95 23.07 -7.78
C ARG A 299 -1.95 22.03 -7.29
N PHE A 300 -2.20 20.74 -7.57
CA PHE A 300 -1.37 19.64 -7.08
C PHE A 300 -0.48 19.03 -8.17
N GLY A 301 -0.58 19.51 -9.43
CA GLY A 301 0.19 19.06 -10.59
C GLY A 301 -0.03 17.59 -10.95
N PHE A 302 -1.29 17.18 -11.12
CA PHE A 302 -1.62 15.86 -11.68
C PHE A 302 -1.26 15.80 -13.18
N ASP A 303 -0.85 14.63 -13.67
CA ASP A 303 -0.54 14.46 -15.10
C ASP A 303 -1.83 14.43 -15.94
N TYR A 304 -2.85 13.70 -15.47
CA TYR A 304 -4.09 13.45 -16.20
C TYR A 304 -5.33 13.84 -15.40
N MET A 305 -6.37 14.28 -16.11
CA MET A 305 -7.69 14.58 -15.54
C MET A 305 -8.76 14.20 -16.57
N TYR A 306 -9.67 13.31 -16.18
CA TYR A 306 -10.86 12.95 -16.93
C TYR A 306 -12.08 13.01 -16.02
N ALA A 307 -13.08 13.79 -16.43
CA ALA A 307 -14.34 13.98 -15.73
C ALA A 307 -15.44 14.42 -16.72
N ASN A 308 -16.67 14.64 -16.23
CA ASN A 308 -17.78 15.11 -17.06
C ASN A 308 -17.69 16.62 -17.33
N GLU A 309 -17.99 17.05 -18.56
CA GLU A 309 -17.96 18.47 -18.92
C GLU A 309 -19.37 19.05 -18.87
N LEU A 310 -19.58 20.11 -18.09
CA LEU A 310 -20.84 20.86 -18.08
C LEU A 310 -20.90 21.78 -19.29
N GLU A 311 -22.04 21.83 -19.96
CA GLU A 311 -22.24 22.75 -21.06
C GLU A 311 -22.59 24.16 -20.53
N ILE A 312 -21.82 25.15 -20.99
CA ILE A 312 -21.93 26.55 -20.58
C ILE A 312 -22.21 27.41 -21.80
N GLU A 313 -23.26 28.21 -21.73
CA GLU A 313 -23.60 29.20 -22.75
C GLU A 313 -23.84 30.56 -22.08
N ASN A 314 -23.23 31.62 -22.62
CA ASN A 314 -23.36 32.99 -22.11
C ASN A 314 -23.05 33.11 -20.59
N GLY A 315 -22.03 32.38 -20.11
CA GLY A 315 -21.61 32.38 -18.70
C GLY A 315 -22.54 31.64 -17.75
N LYS A 316 -23.50 30.83 -18.26
CA LYS A 316 -24.45 30.08 -17.45
C LYS A 316 -24.52 28.62 -17.85
N LEU A 317 -24.75 27.76 -16.87
CA LEU A 317 -24.99 26.33 -17.10
C LEU A 317 -26.30 26.13 -17.87
N THR A 318 -26.27 25.32 -18.94
CA THR A 318 -27.46 25.03 -19.74
C THR A 318 -28.34 23.94 -19.12
N GLY A 319 -27.81 23.21 -18.13
CA GLY A 319 -28.39 21.99 -17.58
C GLY A 319 -28.10 20.74 -18.42
N ARG A 320 -27.15 20.81 -19.35
CA ARG A 320 -26.65 19.68 -20.15
C ARG A 320 -25.15 19.47 -19.93
N TYR A 321 -24.63 18.39 -20.48
CA TYR A 321 -23.22 18.03 -20.44
C TYR A 321 -22.71 17.70 -21.85
N VAL A 322 -21.39 17.79 -22.03
CA VAL A 322 -20.70 17.53 -23.30
C VAL A 322 -20.01 16.16 -23.25
N GLY A 323 -20.13 15.41 -24.35
CA GLY A 323 -19.46 14.12 -24.52
C GLY A 323 -20.08 12.97 -23.73
N ASP A 324 -19.29 11.92 -23.54
CA ASP A 324 -19.71 10.70 -22.84
C ASP A 324 -19.60 10.86 -21.32
N VAL A 325 -20.61 10.35 -20.61
CA VAL A 325 -20.60 10.33 -19.14
C VAL A 325 -19.50 9.39 -18.62
N VAL A 326 -18.65 9.92 -17.74
CA VAL A 326 -17.64 9.18 -16.99
C VAL A 326 -18.30 8.43 -15.83
N ASP A 327 -18.87 7.27 -16.17
CA ASP A 327 -19.38 6.30 -15.21
C ASP A 327 -18.27 5.34 -14.71
N GLY A 328 -18.64 4.41 -13.81
CA GLY A 328 -17.68 3.46 -13.25
C GLY A 328 -16.98 2.56 -14.29
N LYS A 329 -17.69 2.15 -15.35
CA LYS A 329 -17.07 1.37 -16.44
C LYS A 329 -16.08 2.25 -17.20
N ARG A 330 -16.45 3.50 -17.46
CA ARG A 330 -15.58 4.46 -18.12
C ARG A 330 -14.31 4.76 -17.32
N LYS A 331 -14.39 4.88 -15.98
CA LYS A 331 -13.19 5.01 -15.12
C LYS A 331 -12.24 3.82 -15.30
N ALA A 332 -12.76 2.60 -15.32
CA ALA A 332 -11.96 1.39 -15.54
C ALA A 332 -11.33 1.32 -16.94
N GLU A 333 -12.05 1.77 -17.97
CA GLU A 333 -11.52 1.91 -19.34
C GLU A 333 -10.40 2.94 -19.40
N LEU A 334 -10.59 4.13 -18.82
CA LEU A 334 -9.61 5.20 -18.77
C LEU A 334 -8.32 4.76 -18.06
N LEU A 335 -8.44 4.03 -16.95
CA LEU A 335 -7.29 3.40 -16.27
C LEU A 335 -6.49 2.50 -17.24
N ARG A 336 -7.18 1.64 -18.02
CA ARG A 336 -6.52 0.76 -18.99
C ARG A 336 -5.88 1.54 -20.14
N LEU A 337 -6.55 2.58 -20.65
CA LEU A 337 -6.04 3.43 -21.71
C LEU A 337 -4.78 4.19 -21.26
N LEU A 338 -4.78 4.73 -20.04
CA LEU A 338 -3.60 5.37 -19.44
C LEU A 338 -2.44 4.39 -19.28
N CYS A 339 -2.72 3.17 -18.81
CA CYS A 339 -1.71 2.11 -18.73
C CYS A 339 -1.10 1.81 -20.11
N GLN A 340 -1.93 1.68 -21.15
CA GLN A 340 -1.47 1.44 -22.51
C GLN A 340 -0.64 2.60 -23.06
N PHE A 341 -1.11 3.83 -22.86
CA PHE A 341 -0.43 5.05 -23.32
C PHE A 341 0.95 5.23 -22.69
N GLU A 342 1.06 4.99 -21.37
CA GLU A 342 2.32 5.12 -20.63
C GLU A 342 3.22 3.86 -20.71
N GLY A 343 2.75 2.79 -21.35
CA GLY A 343 3.47 1.50 -21.38
C GLY A 343 3.62 0.87 -19.99
N ILE A 344 2.62 1.04 -19.11
CA ILE A 344 2.59 0.53 -17.74
C ILE A 344 1.72 -0.73 -17.69
N ASN A 345 2.23 -1.80 -17.07
CA ASN A 345 1.41 -3.00 -16.86
C ASN A 345 0.28 -2.69 -15.86
N ILE A 346 -0.94 -3.14 -16.11
CA ILE A 346 -2.09 -2.90 -15.21
C ILE A 346 -1.84 -3.36 -13.76
N ALA A 347 -0.99 -4.38 -13.56
CA ALA A 347 -0.56 -4.83 -12.23
C ALA A 347 0.26 -3.78 -11.46
N GLN A 348 0.86 -2.82 -12.15
CA GLN A 348 1.59 -1.67 -11.59
C GLN A 348 0.71 -0.44 -11.37
N ALA A 349 -0.57 -0.51 -11.76
CA ALA A 349 -1.53 0.57 -11.57
C ALA A 349 -2.21 0.47 -10.19
N VAL A 350 -2.44 1.63 -9.59
CA VAL A 350 -3.14 1.81 -8.32
C VAL A 350 -4.41 2.60 -8.60
N ALA A 351 -5.52 2.20 -7.99
CA ALA A 351 -6.76 2.96 -8.02
C ALA A 351 -7.24 3.23 -6.60
N VAL A 352 -7.66 4.45 -6.33
CA VAL A 352 -8.19 4.91 -5.04
C VAL A 352 -9.54 5.56 -5.26
N GLY A 353 -10.55 5.16 -4.50
CA GLY A 353 -11.91 5.69 -4.58
C GLY A 353 -12.75 5.25 -3.38
N ASP A 354 -13.90 5.87 -3.14
CA ASP A 354 -14.74 5.64 -1.97
C ASP A 354 -16.04 4.89 -2.32
N GLY A 355 -16.49 4.99 -3.57
CA GLY A 355 -17.85 4.68 -3.96
C GLY A 355 -18.03 3.38 -4.72
N ALA A 356 -19.30 2.99 -4.90
CA ALA A 356 -19.67 1.82 -5.71
C ALA A 356 -19.41 2.05 -7.21
N ASN A 357 -19.43 3.31 -7.65
CA ASN A 357 -19.00 3.76 -8.97
C ASN A 357 -17.52 3.42 -9.24
N ASP A 358 -16.67 3.34 -8.21
CA ASP A 358 -15.25 3.04 -8.40
C ASP A 358 -14.92 1.56 -8.43
N LEU A 359 -15.82 0.68 -7.99
CA LEU A 359 -15.57 -0.76 -7.94
C LEU A 359 -15.02 -1.35 -9.24
N PRO A 360 -15.49 -0.98 -10.44
CA PRO A 360 -14.88 -1.46 -11.69
C PRO A 360 -13.43 -1.00 -11.87
N MET A 361 -13.10 0.24 -11.49
CA MET A 361 -11.75 0.80 -11.55
C MET A 361 -10.83 0.12 -10.51
N LEU A 362 -11.30 0.02 -9.26
CA LEU A 362 -10.60 -0.63 -8.15
C LEU A 362 -10.33 -2.11 -8.44
N GLY A 363 -11.29 -2.81 -9.04
CA GLY A 363 -11.16 -4.23 -9.41
C GLY A 363 -10.24 -4.45 -10.61
N THR A 364 -10.06 -3.43 -11.46
CA THR A 364 -9.18 -3.50 -12.64
C THR A 364 -7.71 -3.24 -12.28
N ALA A 365 -7.45 -2.34 -11.33
CA ALA A 365 -6.09 -2.00 -10.91
C ALA A 365 -5.36 -3.17 -10.24
N GLY A 366 -4.03 -3.19 -10.37
CA GLY A 366 -3.17 -4.12 -9.62
C GLY A 366 -3.31 -3.95 -8.09
N LEU A 367 -3.55 -2.72 -7.65
CA LEU A 367 -3.93 -2.38 -6.28
C LEU A 367 -5.12 -1.43 -6.26
N GLY A 368 -6.31 -1.95 -5.93
CA GLY A 368 -7.49 -1.13 -5.64
C GLY A 368 -7.63 -0.86 -4.15
N ILE A 369 -7.76 0.40 -3.76
CA ILE A 369 -7.90 0.87 -2.38
C ILE A 369 -9.23 1.60 -2.23
N ALA A 370 -10.09 1.09 -1.37
CA ALA A 370 -11.29 1.78 -0.95
C ALA A 370 -10.96 2.80 0.16
N PHE A 371 -11.09 4.10 -0.12
CA PHE A 371 -10.79 5.17 0.82
C PHE A 371 -12.06 5.69 1.47
N HIS A 372 -12.13 5.66 2.80
CA HIS A 372 -13.28 6.11 3.62
C HIS A 372 -14.64 5.58 3.11
N ALA A 373 -14.59 4.40 2.49
CA ALA A 373 -15.67 3.89 1.68
C ALA A 373 -16.86 3.35 2.47
N LYS A 374 -18.03 3.35 1.84
CA LYS A 374 -19.26 2.77 2.41
C LYS A 374 -19.08 1.24 2.63
N PRO A 375 -19.80 0.62 3.59
CA PRO A 375 -19.62 -0.81 3.93
C PRO A 375 -19.70 -1.78 2.73
N LYS A 376 -20.62 -1.52 1.79
CA LYS A 376 -20.77 -2.33 0.57
C LYS A 376 -19.51 -2.30 -0.32
N VAL A 377 -18.86 -1.15 -0.40
CA VAL A 377 -17.63 -0.96 -1.18
C VAL A 377 -16.47 -1.63 -0.47
N LYS A 378 -16.35 -1.45 0.85
CA LYS A 378 -15.33 -2.13 1.68
C LYS A 378 -15.37 -3.65 1.56
N ALA A 379 -16.57 -4.24 1.55
CA ALA A 379 -16.73 -5.70 1.41
C ALA A 379 -16.27 -6.24 0.04
N THR A 380 -16.26 -5.40 -1.00
CA THR A 380 -15.91 -5.81 -2.37
C THR A 380 -14.47 -5.40 -2.73
N ALA A 381 -13.97 -4.32 -2.14
CA ALA A 381 -12.63 -3.83 -2.38
C ALA A 381 -11.61 -4.74 -1.69
N ARG A 382 -10.47 -4.97 -2.34
CA ARG A 382 -9.41 -5.83 -1.78
C ARG A 382 -8.71 -5.20 -0.58
N GLN A 383 -8.73 -3.88 -0.46
CA GLN A 383 -8.03 -3.12 0.57
C GLN A 383 -8.87 -1.90 0.92
N SER A 384 -8.80 -1.45 2.16
CA SER A 384 -9.46 -0.22 2.58
C SER A 384 -8.61 0.61 3.53
N ILE A 385 -8.75 1.93 3.45
CA ILE A 385 -8.21 2.91 4.39
C ILE A 385 -9.38 3.71 4.94
N SER A 386 -9.54 3.75 6.26
CA SER A 386 -10.68 4.36 6.95
C SER A 386 -10.27 5.25 8.12
N SER A 387 -9.08 5.05 8.68
CA SER A 387 -8.69 5.66 9.97
C SER A 387 -7.77 6.88 9.83
N ILE A 388 -7.19 7.07 8.65
CA ILE A 388 -6.17 8.10 8.37
C ILE A 388 -6.44 8.81 7.04
N GLY A 389 -5.69 9.90 6.81
CA GLY A 389 -5.67 10.65 5.55
C GLY A 389 -5.17 9.83 4.35
N ILE A 390 -5.34 10.40 3.15
CA ILE A 390 -5.12 9.72 1.87
C ILE A 390 -3.65 9.36 1.62
N ASP A 391 -2.71 10.07 2.23
CA ASP A 391 -1.28 9.70 2.22
C ASP A 391 -0.97 8.39 2.95
N GLY A 392 -1.95 7.80 3.65
CA GLY A 392 -1.92 6.41 4.09
C GLY A 392 -1.64 5.41 2.97
N VAL A 393 -2.06 5.75 1.75
CA VAL A 393 -1.79 4.96 0.54
C VAL A 393 -0.29 4.72 0.36
N LEU A 394 0.57 5.67 0.72
CA LEU A 394 2.03 5.54 0.58
C LEU A 394 2.58 4.32 1.32
N TYR A 395 2.03 4.00 2.50
CA TYR A 395 2.46 2.83 3.26
C TYR A 395 1.95 1.52 2.65
N PHE A 396 0.77 1.53 2.03
CA PHE A 396 0.29 0.38 1.24
C PHE A 396 1.13 0.18 -0.03
N LEU A 397 1.79 1.22 -0.53
CA LEU A 397 2.82 1.12 -1.58
C LEU A 397 4.16 0.58 -1.05
N GLY A 398 4.31 0.40 0.27
CA GLY A 398 5.54 -0.07 0.92
C GLY A 398 6.61 1.01 1.12
N LEU A 399 6.25 2.29 0.95
CA LEU A 399 7.15 3.41 1.21
C LEU A 399 7.35 3.59 2.71
N LYS A 400 8.58 3.89 3.10
CA LYS A 400 8.97 4.17 4.49
C LYS A 400 9.27 5.64 4.67
N ASP A 401 8.96 6.19 5.83
CA ASP A 401 9.25 7.59 6.16
C ASP A 401 10.74 7.90 5.95
N SER A 402 11.63 7.00 6.37
CA SER A 402 13.09 7.17 6.19
C SER A 402 13.58 7.18 4.74
N GLN A 403 12.71 6.93 3.76
CA GLN A 403 13.03 6.98 2.33
C GLN A 403 12.39 8.19 1.62
N ILE A 404 11.36 8.79 2.23
CA ILE A 404 10.49 9.77 1.58
C ILE A 404 10.50 11.13 2.30
N GLU A 405 10.92 11.18 3.55
CA GLU A 405 11.21 12.37 4.36
C GLU A 405 12.72 12.61 4.39
#